data_AF-A0A381W429-F1
#
_entry.id   AF-A0A381W429-F1
#
_cell.length_a   1.000
_cell.length_b   1.000
_cell.length_c   1.000
_cell.angle_alpha   90.00
_cell.angle_beta   90.00
_cell.angle_gamma   90.00
#
_symmetry.space_group_name_H-M   'P 1'
#
loop_
_entity.id
_entity.type
_entity.pdbx_description
1 polymer ?
#
loop_
_entity_poly.entity_id
_entity_poly.type
_entity_poly.pdbx_seq_one_letter_code
_entity_poly.pdbx_strand_id
1 'polypeptide(L)' 'MSRSFRYPEFEDPQIRPRYTGIPTFFRTPFQETASGLDIALVGVPFDGGVTNRPGARHGPREIRNQSSLIRKMNPA' A
#
# COMPACT_ATOMS: atom_id res chain seq x y z
N MET A 1 10.15 -15.15 5.11
CA MET A 1 9.18 -16.20 5.50
C MET A 1 8.24 -16.45 4.34
N SER A 2 8.32 -17.59 3.67
CA SER A 2 7.29 -18.00 2.71
C SER A 2 6.05 -18.42 3.49
N ARG A 3 4.91 -17.75 3.23
CA ARG A 3 3.61 -18.16 3.77
C ARG A 3 2.99 -19.10 2.74
N SER A 4 2.82 -20.37 3.08
CA SER A 4 2.06 -21.29 2.24
C SER A 4 0.57 -20.98 2.36
N PHE A 5 -0.07 -20.61 1.25
CA PHE A 5 -1.51 -20.39 1.19
C PHE A 5 -2.23 -21.66 0.72
N ARG A 6 -3.42 -21.92 1.29
CA ARG A 6 -4.31 -23.01 0.84
C ARG A 6 -4.73 -22.85 -0.63
N TYR A 7 -4.79 -21.61 -1.09
CA TYR A 7 -5.12 -21.19 -2.45
C TYR A 7 -3.87 -20.56 -3.08
N PRO A 8 -3.23 -21.19 -4.08
CA PRO A 8 -1.97 -20.70 -4.66
C PRO A 8 -2.07 -19.29 -5.25
N GLU A 9 -3.23 -18.91 -5.79
CA GLU A 9 -3.49 -17.58 -6.33
C GLU A 9 -3.36 -16.47 -5.28
N PHE A 10 -3.48 -16.80 -4.00
CA PHE A 10 -3.25 -15.85 -2.91
C PHE A 10 -1.78 -15.57 -2.67
N GLU A 11 -0.83 -16.14 -3.41
CA GLU A 11 0.54 -15.60 -3.40
C GLU A 11 0.56 -14.13 -3.87
N ASP A 12 -0.24 -13.77 -4.88
CA ASP A 12 -0.42 -12.37 -5.30
C ASP A 12 -1.33 -11.63 -4.30
N PRO A 13 -0.82 -10.62 -3.57
CA PRO A 13 -1.65 -9.84 -2.65
C PRO A 13 -2.86 -9.20 -3.33
N GLN A 14 -2.81 -8.88 -4.62
CA GLN A 14 -3.91 -8.24 -5.34
C GLN A 14 -5.14 -9.14 -5.53
N ILE A 15 -4.97 -10.47 -5.49
CA ILE A 15 -6.05 -11.44 -5.68
C ILE A 15 -6.78 -11.74 -4.35
N ARG A 16 -6.10 -11.55 -3.22
CA ARG A 16 -6.70 -11.76 -1.89
C ARG A 16 -7.87 -10.79 -1.65
N PRO A 17 -8.86 -11.13 -0.80
CA PRO A 17 -9.89 -10.18 -0.38
C PRO A 17 -9.28 -8.88 0.15
N ARG A 18 -9.87 -7.74 -0.20
CA ARG A 18 -9.26 -6.40 -0.02
C ARG A 18 -9.08 -5.99 1.44
N TYR A 19 -9.92 -6.52 2.32
CA TYR A 19 -9.87 -6.30 3.77
C TYR A 19 -8.81 -7.18 4.48
N THR A 20 -7.94 -7.89 3.75
CA THR A 20 -6.92 -8.79 4.31
C THR A 20 -5.50 -8.38 3.94
N GLY A 21 -4.53 -8.80 4.76
CA GLY A 21 -3.11 -8.54 4.52
C GLY A 21 -2.64 -7.18 5.03
N ILE A 22 -1.35 -6.90 4.83
CA ILE A 22 -0.73 -5.64 5.27
C ILE A 22 -1.11 -4.52 4.27
N PRO A 23 -1.59 -3.35 4.73
CA PRO A 23 -1.98 -2.25 3.85
C PRO A 23 -0.76 -1.45 3.38
N THR A 24 0.02 -2.01 2.45
CA THR A 24 1.00 -1.26 1.65
C THR A 24 0.30 -0.48 0.52
N PHE A 25 0.98 0.49 -0.09
CA PHE A 25 0.38 1.27 -1.18
C PHE A 25 0.11 0.37 -2.39
N PHE A 26 -1.12 0.35 -2.89
CA PHE A 26 -1.61 -0.61 -3.90
C PHE A 26 -1.31 -2.08 -3.59
N ARG A 27 -1.13 -2.45 -2.31
CA ARG A 27 -0.78 -3.81 -1.91
C ARG A 27 0.51 -4.34 -2.58
N THR A 28 1.44 -3.46 -2.96
CA THR A 28 2.76 -3.86 -3.46
C THR A 28 3.61 -4.48 -2.36
N PRO A 29 4.66 -5.26 -2.67
CA PRO A 29 5.60 -5.76 -1.68
C PRO A 29 6.20 -4.62 -0.84
N PHE A 30 6.40 -4.88 0.45
CA PHE A 30 7.17 -3.99 1.32
C PHE A 30 8.66 -4.30 1.19
N GLN A 31 9.48 -3.26 1.04
CA GLN A 31 10.93 -3.36 1.05
C GLN A 31 11.49 -2.16 1.81
N GLU A 32 12.50 -2.39 2.65
CA GLU A 32 13.10 -1.34 3.48
C GLU A 32 14.08 -0.43 2.70
N THR A 33 14.59 -0.91 1.57
CA THR A 33 15.58 -0.21 0.75
C THR A 33 15.07 0.01 -0.67
N ALA A 34 15.63 1.03 -1.34
CA ALA A 34 15.34 1.30 -2.75
C ALA A 34 16.15 0.43 -3.72
N SER A 35 17.01 -0.45 -3.22
CA SER A 35 17.90 -1.25 -4.07
C SER A 35 17.11 -2.20 -4.96
N GLY A 36 17.36 -2.14 -6.27
CA GLY A 36 16.70 -2.98 -7.26
C GLY A 36 15.24 -2.62 -7.57
N LEU A 37 14.75 -1.47 -7.09
CA LEU A 37 13.42 -0.95 -7.44
C LEU A 37 13.51 0.06 -8.58
N ASP A 38 12.69 -0.11 -9.62
CA ASP A 38 12.49 0.93 -10.63
C ASP A 38 11.68 2.10 -10.07
N ILE A 39 10.71 1.80 -9.21
CA ILE A 39 9.81 2.77 -8.59
C ILE A 39 9.62 2.43 -7.11
N ALA A 40 9.95 3.39 -6.24
CA ALA A 40 9.71 3.31 -4.81
C ALA A 40 8.48 4.16 -4.42
N LEU A 41 7.55 3.57 -3.66
CA LEU A 41 6.32 4.21 -3.20
C LEU A 41 6.48 4.65 -1.74
N VAL A 42 6.87 5.91 -1.54
CA VAL A 42 7.16 6.48 -0.22
C VAL A 42 6.09 7.49 0.18
N GLY A 43 5.66 7.44 1.44
CA GLY A 43 4.75 8.42 2.02
C GLY A 43 5.47 9.20 3.12
N VAL A 44 5.40 10.53 3.07
CA VAL A 44 6.03 11.44 4.05
C VAL A 44 4.94 11.97 5.00
N PRO A 45 4.83 11.43 6.23
CA PRO A 45 3.77 11.82 7.18
C PRO A 45 4.16 13.11 7.92
N PHE A 46 4.10 14.24 7.22
CA PHE A 46 4.48 15.54 7.76
C PHE A 46 3.44 16.62 7.45
N ASP A 47 3.17 17.49 8.42
CA ASP A 47 2.33 18.67 8.26
C ASP A 47 2.77 19.83 9.17
N GLY A 48 4.05 19.87 9.55
CA GLY A 48 4.57 20.90 10.47
C GLY A 48 4.53 22.34 9.93
N GLY A 49 4.37 22.50 8.61
CA GLY A 49 4.19 23.81 7.96
C GLY A 49 2.74 24.28 7.85
N VAL A 50 1.75 23.52 8.35
CA VAL A 50 0.34 23.89 8.23
C VAL A 50 -0.05 24.94 9.28
N THR A 51 -0.66 26.04 8.85
CA THR A 51 -0.99 27.21 9.70
C THR A 51 -2.43 27.25 10.22
N ASN A 52 -3.31 26.36 9.75
CA ASN A 52 -4.74 26.38 10.12
C ASN A 52 -5.25 24.99 10.56
N ARG A 53 -5.43 24.06 9.61
CA ARG A 53 -6.05 22.75 9.87
C ARG A 53 -5.04 21.61 9.71
N PRO A 54 -4.38 21.14 10.79
CA PRO A 54 -3.44 20.03 10.71
C PRO A 54 -4.16 18.69 10.47
N GLY A 55 -3.39 17.64 10.16
CA GLY A 55 -3.90 16.28 9.96
C GLY A 55 -3.32 15.57 8.73
N ALA A 56 -2.68 16.30 7.81
CA ALA A 56 -2.11 15.71 6.59
C ALA A 56 -1.01 14.67 6.90
N ARG A 57 -0.38 14.72 8.08
CA ARG A 57 0.55 13.67 8.55
C ARG A 57 -0.07 12.26 8.59
N HIS A 58 -1.39 12.15 8.72
CA HIS A 58 -2.11 10.87 8.71
C HIS A 58 -2.41 10.37 7.29
N GLY A 59 -2.34 11.26 6.28
CA GLY A 59 -2.66 10.99 4.89
C GLY A 59 -1.95 9.75 4.33
N PRO A 60 -0.62 9.61 4.44
CA PRO A 60 0.08 8.45 3.91
C PRO A 60 -0.39 7.10 4.43
N ARG A 61 -0.94 7.02 5.65
CA ARG A 61 -1.51 5.77 6.19
C ARG A 61 -2.85 5.47 5.56
N GLU A 62 -3.74 6.46 5.52
CA GLU A 62 -5.10 6.26 4.98
C GLU A 62 -5.11 6.11 3.46
N ILE A 63 -4.21 6.79 2.74
CA ILE A 63 -4.00 6.58 1.31
C ILE A 63 -3.63 5.12 1.03
N ARG A 64 -2.76 4.50 1.84
CA ARG A 64 -2.44 3.06 1.72
C ARG A 64 -3.66 2.18 1.99
N ASN A 65 -4.41 2.47 3.06
CA ASN A 65 -5.63 1.75 3.41
C ASN A 65 -6.66 1.78 2.25
N GLN A 66 -6.96 2.98 1.73
CA GLN A 66 -7.91 3.16 0.63
C GLN A 66 -7.42 2.60 -0.70
N SER A 67 -6.10 2.61 -0.95
CA SER A 67 -5.51 2.06 -2.18
C SER A 67 -5.77 0.56 -2.35
N SER A 68 -6.14 -0.15 -1.28
CA SER A 68 -6.57 -1.56 -1.35
C SER A 68 -7.77 -1.80 -2.26
N LEU A 69 -8.54 -0.76 -2.61
CA LEU A 69 -9.71 -0.82 -3.51
C LEU A 69 -9.35 -0.73 -5.00
N ILE A 70 -8.14 -0.27 -5.33
CA ILE A 70 -7.70 -0.12 -6.71
C ILE A 70 -7.39 -1.49 -7.34
N ARG A 71 -7.60 -1.60 -8.67
CA ARG A 71 -7.30 -2.78 -9.48
C ARG A 71 -6.10 -2.51 -10.38
N LYS A 72 -5.38 -3.57 -10.78
CA LYS A 72 -4.31 -3.49 -11.79
C LYS A 72 -4.81 -3.00 -13.15
N MET A 73 -6.03 -3.37 -13.52
CA MET A 73 -6.66 -3.01 -14.78
C MET A 73 -8.01 -2.37 -14.51
N ASN A 74 -8.29 -1.28 -15.23
CA ASN A 74 -9.63 -0.70 -15.30
C ASN A 74 -10.51 -1.62 -16.16
N PRO A 75 -11.64 -2.13 -15.64
CA PRO A 75 -12.61 -2.81 -16.49
C PRO A 75 -13.25 -1.77 -17.44
N ALA A 76 -13.30 -2.10 -18.72
CA ALA A 76 -14.01 -1.32 -19.74
C ALA A 76 -15.53 -1.41 -19.55
#